data_AF-A0A963F454-F1
#
_entry.id   AF-A0A963F454-F1
#
_cell.length_a   1.000
_cell.length_b   1.000
_cell.length_c   1.000
_cell.angle_alpha   90.00
_cell.angle_beta   90.00
_cell.angle_gamma   90.00
#
_symmetry.space_group_name_H-M   'P 1'
#
loop_
_entity.id
_entity.type
_entity.pdbx_description
1 polymer ?
#
loop_
_entity_poly.entity_id
_entity_poly.type
_entity_poly.pdbx_seq_one_letter_code
_entity_poly.pdbx_strand_id
1 'polypeptide(L)'
;MRNRAVRAALFAAGLATLSWVTTFAGGSTDPAESIEDVDVLVDAGMLTLEARQAPLSEVLRVIGIQAGFEVVVVGDFSMPVTASFRRVPVLEAIDQLTYRYNRAVSYTRPVGQERPVVSRVWLLGSGVSLSASPIIAEGQGGDELTDEDGKVRGKALLRLANQGATADSLETVIGALKRDPDPMVRNQAAMALGIMGDSQALPALISAMTDDPHLTVRIQATQAVGQIGGEMAIRALGEVLIYGDNKRQRIITAWSLARQDTDQARAYLDRAANDPDKQIRDAVLDPPTLVEQPNSGLPFSGPEATE
;
A
#
# COMPACT_ATOMS: atom_id res chain seq x y z
N MET A 1 -0.94 -66.08 -15.32
CA MET A 1 -0.65 -64.77 -15.94
C MET A 1 -0.16 -63.81 -14.87
N ARG A 2 1.08 -63.30 -15.05
CA ARG A 2 1.75 -62.06 -14.54
C ARG A 2 0.92 -61.09 -13.67
N ASN A 3 1.45 -60.31 -12.72
CA ASN A 3 2.73 -60.25 -11.99
C ASN A 3 2.61 -59.18 -10.86
N ARG A 4 3.08 -59.54 -9.65
CA ARG A 4 3.67 -58.78 -8.52
C ARG A 4 3.70 -57.23 -8.48
N ALA A 5 3.19 -56.72 -7.34
CA ALA A 5 3.83 -55.87 -6.30
C ALA A 5 4.79 -54.73 -6.65
N VAL A 6 4.57 -53.54 -6.04
CA VAL A 6 5.55 -52.84 -5.17
C VAL A 6 4.81 -52.03 -4.08
N ARG A 7 5.27 -52.19 -2.84
CA ARG A 7 4.95 -51.44 -1.61
C ARG A 7 5.96 -50.28 -1.44
N ALA A 8 5.52 -49.25 -0.71
CA ALA A 8 6.29 -48.38 0.21
C ALA A 8 7.28 -47.34 -0.36
N ALA A 9 7.11 -46.08 0.07
CA ALA A 9 8.03 -45.45 1.02
C ALA A 9 7.49 -44.07 1.49
N LEU A 10 7.30 -43.95 2.81
CA LEU A 10 7.25 -42.69 3.54
C LEU A 10 8.62 -42.00 3.47
N PHE A 11 8.63 -40.68 3.37
CA PHE A 11 9.65 -39.88 4.06
C PHE A 11 9.00 -38.66 4.71
N ALA A 12 9.15 -38.61 6.02
CA ALA A 12 8.72 -37.56 6.91
C ALA A 12 9.76 -36.43 6.96
N ALA A 13 9.26 -35.19 7.01
CA ALA A 13 9.83 -34.07 7.75
C ALA A 13 8.62 -33.14 7.97
N GLY A 14 7.96 -33.09 9.13
CA GLY A 14 8.55 -32.89 10.45
C GLY A 14 8.68 -31.40 10.69
N LEU A 15 7.57 -30.70 10.94
CA LEU A 15 7.52 -29.47 11.75
C LEU A 15 6.07 -29.20 12.20
N ALA A 16 5.89 -29.41 13.51
CA ALA A 16 4.96 -28.78 14.44
C ALA A 16 3.51 -28.47 13.99
N THR A 17 2.60 -29.21 14.62
CA THR A 17 1.25 -28.76 14.97
C THR A 17 1.28 -27.38 15.64
N LEU A 18 0.82 -26.35 14.95
CA LEU A 18 0.19 -25.18 15.59
C LEU A 18 -1.27 -25.16 15.18
N SER A 19 -2.10 -25.66 16.09
CA SER A 19 -3.53 -25.45 16.09
C SER A 19 -3.80 -24.01 16.54
N TRP A 20 -4.26 -23.13 15.64
CA TRP A 20 -5.00 -21.91 16.03
C TRP A 20 -6.10 -21.63 14.99
N VAL A 21 -7.29 -22.11 15.34
CA VAL A 21 -8.59 -21.43 15.30
C VAL A 21 -8.75 -20.30 14.26
N THR A 22 -9.62 -20.62 13.30
CA THR A 22 -10.38 -19.75 12.39
C THR A 22 -11.20 -18.67 13.11
N THR A 23 -11.24 -17.45 12.57
CA THR A 23 -12.43 -16.59 12.69
C THR A 23 -13.14 -16.58 11.35
N PHE A 24 -14.22 -17.35 11.30
CA PHE A 24 -15.18 -17.40 10.20
C PHE A 24 -16.15 -16.22 10.27
N ALA A 25 -16.51 -15.70 9.09
CA ALA A 25 -17.89 -15.33 8.83
C ALA A 25 -18.41 -16.27 7.72
N GLY A 26 -18.84 -17.48 8.14
CA GLY A 26 -19.68 -18.42 7.37
C GLY A 26 -19.03 -19.21 6.22
N GLY A 27 -18.76 -20.50 6.44
CA GLY A 27 -18.44 -21.47 5.37
C GLY A 27 -17.86 -22.77 5.96
N SER A 28 -18.12 -23.94 5.38
CA SER A 28 -17.76 -25.24 5.97
C SER A 28 -16.32 -25.68 5.63
N THR A 29 -15.73 -26.58 6.42
CA THR A 29 -14.33 -27.05 6.28
C THR A 29 -14.21 -28.44 5.61
N ASP A 30 -15.09 -28.79 4.66
CA ASP A 30 -15.08 -30.12 4.03
C ASP A 30 -14.19 -30.15 2.75
N PRO A 31 -13.26 -31.12 2.55
CA PRO A 31 -12.38 -31.18 1.38
C PRO A 31 -13.07 -31.58 0.06
N ALA A 32 -14.39 -31.72 0.08
CA ALA A 32 -15.22 -32.14 -1.05
C ALA A 32 -16.44 -31.21 -1.24
N GLU A 33 -16.25 -29.89 -1.08
CA GLU A 33 -17.24 -28.93 -1.59
C GLU A 33 -17.18 -28.94 -3.13
N SER A 34 -17.90 -29.90 -3.73
CA SER A 34 -18.40 -29.77 -5.10
C SER A 34 -19.41 -28.63 -5.09
N ILE A 35 -19.05 -27.54 -5.72
CA ILE A 35 -19.93 -26.41 -5.91
C ILE A 35 -20.77 -26.77 -7.13
N GLU A 36 -22.09 -26.70 -7.01
CA GLU A 36 -22.96 -26.86 -8.18
C GLU A 36 -22.43 -25.94 -9.30
N ASP A 37 -22.19 -26.51 -10.48
CA ASP A 37 -21.67 -25.83 -11.67
C ASP A 37 -20.16 -25.52 -11.75
N VAL A 38 -19.31 -26.11 -10.88
CA VAL A 38 -17.84 -26.00 -10.97
C VAL A 38 -17.13 -27.37 -10.84
N ASP A 39 -16.56 -27.86 -11.95
CA ASP A 39 -15.67 -29.02 -11.98
C ASP A 39 -14.21 -28.55 -12.09
N VAL A 40 -13.40 -28.79 -11.04
CA VAL A 40 -11.97 -28.42 -10.98
C VAL A 40 -11.13 -29.67 -10.75
N LEU A 41 -10.12 -29.86 -11.60
CA LEU A 41 -9.08 -30.89 -11.43
C LEU A 41 -7.71 -30.27 -11.67
N VAL A 42 -6.86 -30.29 -10.64
CA VAL A 42 -5.43 -29.95 -10.75
C VAL A 42 -4.59 -31.21 -10.66
N ASP A 43 -3.82 -31.50 -11.71
CA ASP A 43 -2.88 -32.62 -11.77
C ASP A 43 -1.55 -32.17 -12.39
N ALA A 44 -0.44 -32.47 -11.72
CA ALA A 44 0.92 -32.13 -12.15
C ALA A 44 1.10 -30.65 -12.56
N GLY A 45 0.43 -29.72 -11.87
CA GLY A 45 0.46 -28.27 -12.17
C GLY A 45 -0.40 -27.85 -13.37
N MET A 46 -1.25 -28.74 -13.87
CA MET A 46 -2.17 -28.52 -14.99
C MET A 46 -3.61 -28.51 -14.48
N LEU A 47 -4.37 -27.48 -14.85
CA LEU A 47 -5.77 -27.28 -14.54
C LEU A 47 -6.67 -27.81 -15.66
N THR A 48 -7.69 -28.58 -15.27
CA THR A 48 -8.92 -28.79 -16.04
C THR A 48 -10.07 -28.17 -15.25
N LEU A 49 -10.83 -27.28 -15.89
CA LEU A 49 -11.90 -26.52 -15.26
C LEU A 49 -13.12 -26.52 -16.18
N GLU A 50 -14.30 -26.80 -15.64
CA GLU A 50 -15.58 -26.36 -16.22
C GLU A 50 -16.34 -25.55 -15.16
N ALA A 51 -16.51 -24.25 -15.41
CA ALA A 51 -17.29 -23.36 -14.54
C ALA A 51 -18.43 -22.75 -15.35
N ARG A 52 -19.67 -22.83 -14.85
CA ARG A 52 -20.86 -22.21 -15.48
C ARG A 52 -21.50 -21.24 -14.51
N GLN A 53 -21.43 -19.94 -14.83
CA GLN A 53 -21.99 -18.86 -13.99
C GLN A 53 -21.54 -18.90 -12.52
N ALA A 54 -20.31 -19.35 -12.26
CA ALA A 54 -19.82 -19.51 -10.90
C ALA A 54 -19.07 -18.26 -10.40
N PRO A 55 -19.15 -17.89 -9.10
CA PRO A 55 -18.41 -16.76 -8.57
C PRO A 55 -16.89 -16.92 -8.75
N LEU A 56 -16.21 -15.90 -9.26
CA LEU A 56 -14.77 -15.98 -9.55
C LEU A 56 -13.92 -16.28 -8.31
N SER A 57 -14.24 -15.64 -7.18
CA SER A 57 -13.57 -15.87 -5.90
C SER A 57 -13.56 -17.35 -5.52
N GLU A 58 -14.66 -18.01 -5.85
CA GLU A 58 -14.92 -19.38 -5.46
C GLU A 58 -14.26 -20.38 -6.40
N VAL A 59 -14.32 -20.13 -7.71
CA VAL A 59 -13.53 -20.88 -8.71
C VAL A 59 -12.05 -20.85 -8.35
N LEU A 60 -11.50 -19.68 -8.01
CA LEU A 60 -10.09 -19.54 -7.63
C LEU A 60 -9.78 -20.23 -6.30
N ARG A 61 -10.68 -20.15 -5.31
CA ARG A 61 -10.53 -20.85 -4.02
C ARG A 61 -10.34 -22.34 -4.22
N VAL A 62 -11.19 -22.98 -5.03
CA VAL A 62 -11.10 -24.42 -5.32
C VAL A 62 -9.80 -24.75 -6.06
N ILE A 63 -9.39 -23.92 -7.04
CA ILE A 63 -8.10 -24.09 -7.72
C ILE A 63 -6.93 -24.00 -6.72
N GLY A 64 -6.94 -23.00 -5.83
CA GLY A 64 -5.91 -22.80 -4.82
C GLY A 64 -5.77 -23.96 -3.86
N ILE A 65 -6.89 -24.50 -3.36
CA ILE A 65 -6.90 -25.69 -2.49
C ILE A 65 -6.25 -26.89 -3.19
N GLN A 66 -6.60 -27.17 -4.44
CA GLN A 66 -6.03 -28.32 -5.17
C GLN A 66 -4.59 -28.10 -5.64
N ALA A 67 -4.21 -26.87 -5.94
CA ALA A 67 -2.86 -26.51 -6.39
C ALA A 67 -1.89 -26.19 -5.25
N GLY A 68 -2.37 -26.10 -4.01
CA GLY A 68 -1.55 -25.88 -2.82
C GLY A 68 -1.16 -24.41 -2.57
N PHE A 69 -2.00 -23.45 -2.96
CA PHE A 69 -1.79 -22.02 -2.67
C PHE A 69 -3.05 -21.34 -2.14
N GLU A 70 -2.85 -20.27 -1.38
CA GLU A 70 -3.95 -19.52 -0.76
C GLU A 70 -4.53 -18.47 -1.74
N VAL A 71 -5.85 -18.31 -1.75
CA VAL A 71 -6.52 -17.22 -2.48
C VAL A 71 -7.07 -16.21 -1.49
N VAL A 72 -6.61 -14.97 -1.60
CA VAL A 72 -7.07 -13.86 -0.78
C VAL A 72 -7.86 -12.89 -1.65
N VAL A 73 -9.11 -12.66 -1.27
CA VAL A 73 -10.03 -11.82 -2.02
C VAL A 73 -10.30 -10.56 -1.19
N VAL A 74 -10.00 -9.40 -1.77
CA VAL A 74 -10.23 -8.11 -1.12
C VAL A 74 -11.17 -7.27 -1.98
N GLY A 75 -12.42 -7.17 -1.55
CA GLY A 75 -13.50 -6.52 -2.28
C GLY A 75 -14.57 -7.52 -2.75
N ASP A 76 -15.55 -7.04 -3.50
CA ASP A 76 -16.63 -7.86 -4.04
C ASP A 76 -16.27 -8.44 -5.42
N PHE A 77 -16.22 -9.77 -5.49
CA PHE A 77 -15.95 -10.55 -6.71
C PHE A 77 -17.07 -11.56 -6.98
N SER A 78 -18.30 -11.21 -6.60
CA SER A 78 -19.51 -12.00 -6.84
C SER A 78 -19.90 -12.13 -8.32
N MET A 79 -19.24 -11.41 -9.22
CA MET A 79 -19.52 -11.51 -10.66
C MET A 79 -19.26 -12.94 -11.16
N PRO A 80 -20.28 -13.59 -11.75
CA PRO A 80 -20.17 -14.97 -12.20
C PRO A 80 -19.26 -15.06 -13.43
N VAL A 81 -18.39 -16.04 -13.45
CA VAL A 81 -17.54 -16.39 -14.58
C VAL A 81 -18.00 -17.69 -15.21
N THR A 82 -17.84 -17.75 -16.54
CA THR A 82 -18.04 -18.98 -17.31
C THR A 82 -16.72 -19.26 -18.04
N ALA A 83 -16.08 -20.38 -17.72
CA ALA A 83 -14.77 -20.74 -18.23
C ALA A 83 -14.65 -22.24 -18.45
N SER A 84 -13.93 -22.63 -19.49
CA SER A 84 -13.58 -24.03 -19.75
C SER A 84 -12.10 -24.13 -20.10
N PHE A 85 -11.35 -24.85 -19.27
CA PHE A 85 -9.94 -25.15 -19.49
C PHE A 85 -9.74 -26.66 -19.57
N ARG A 86 -8.92 -27.11 -20.52
CA ARG A 86 -8.47 -28.50 -20.60
C ARG A 86 -6.95 -28.53 -20.53
N ARG A 87 -6.41 -29.03 -19.42
CA ARG A 87 -4.97 -29.16 -19.18
C ARG A 87 -4.19 -27.88 -19.50
N VAL A 88 -4.57 -26.78 -18.86
CA VAL A 88 -3.86 -25.48 -18.95
C VAL A 88 -2.96 -25.33 -17.72
N PRO A 89 -1.71 -24.83 -17.84
CA PRO A 89 -0.90 -24.55 -16.65
C PRO A 89 -1.67 -23.70 -15.64
N VAL A 90 -1.62 -24.07 -14.36
CA VAL A 90 -2.45 -23.43 -13.31
C VAL A 90 -2.27 -21.91 -13.27
N LEU A 91 -1.02 -21.42 -13.40
CA LEU A 91 -0.72 -19.99 -13.46
C LEU A 91 -1.34 -19.31 -14.68
N GLU A 92 -1.26 -19.94 -15.85
CA GLU A 92 -1.85 -19.39 -17.07
C GLU A 92 -3.38 -19.34 -16.98
N ALA A 93 -3.99 -20.35 -16.37
CA ALA A 93 -5.43 -20.35 -16.14
C ALA A 93 -5.86 -19.25 -15.15
N ILE A 94 -5.11 -19.03 -14.07
CA ILE A 94 -5.32 -17.89 -13.16
C ILE A 94 -5.15 -16.59 -13.94
N ASP A 95 -4.15 -16.52 -14.81
CA ASP A 95 -3.89 -15.33 -15.60
C ASP A 95 -5.08 -14.95 -16.48
N GLN A 96 -5.68 -15.95 -17.12
CA GLN A 96 -6.86 -15.84 -17.98
C GLN A 96 -8.17 -15.62 -17.21
N LEU A 97 -8.31 -16.17 -16.00
CA LEU A 97 -9.52 -15.95 -15.19
C LEU A 97 -9.58 -14.54 -14.62
N THR A 98 -8.42 -13.95 -14.33
CA THR A 98 -8.38 -12.68 -13.59
C THR A 98 -7.83 -11.51 -14.41
N TYR A 99 -7.71 -11.63 -15.74
CA TYR A 99 -7.14 -10.60 -16.62
C TYR A 99 -7.82 -9.22 -16.53
N ARG A 100 -9.07 -9.17 -16.05
CA ARG A 100 -9.83 -7.92 -15.85
C ARG A 100 -9.69 -7.31 -14.46
N TYR A 101 -8.96 -7.98 -13.57
CA TYR A 101 -8.88 -7.59 -12.16
C TYR A 101 -7.43 -7.28 -11.79
N ASN A 102 -7.27 -6.32 -10.88
CA ASN A 102 -5.98 -6.08 -10.26
C ASN A 102 -5.63 -7.30 -9.40
N ARG A 103 -4.50 -7.95 -9.69
CA ARG A 103 -4.04 -9.12 -8.94
C ARG A 103 -2.58 -9.03 -8.54
N ALA A 104 -2.23 -9.70 -7.46
CA ALA A 104 -0.84 -9.94 -7.07
C ALA A 104 -0.61 -11.44 -6.81
N VAL A 105 0.54 -11.96 -7.19
CA VAL A 105 0.92 -13.37 -6.99
C VAL A 105 2.20 -13.42 -6.18
N SER A 106 2.15 -14.11 -5.05
CA SER A 106 3.30 -14.36 -4.19
C SER A 106 3.88 -15.73 -4.49
N TYR A 107 5.20 -15.78 -4.48
CA TYR A 107 5.98 -16.98 -4.72
C TYR A 107 6.82 -17.31 -3.50
N THR A 108 6.90 -18.59 -3.17
CA THR A 108 7.84 -19.10 -2.17
C THR A 108 8.82 -20.02 -2.87
N ARG A 109 10.07 -20.02 -2.43
CA ARG A 109 11.08 -21.00 -2.87
C ARG A 109 11.40 -21.93 -1.69
N PRO A 110 10.71 -23.08 -1.58
CA PRO A 110 11.03 -24.07 -0.56
C PRO A 110 12.48 -24.53 -0.71
N VAL A 111 13.14 -24.77 0.43
CA VAL A 111 14.50 -25.30 0.46
C VAL A 111 14.53 -26.63 -0.28
N GLY A 112 15.39 -26.75 -1.31
CA GLY A 112 15.52 -27.96 -2.13
C GLY A 112 14.69 -27.97 -3.42
N GLN A 113 13.90 -26.94 -3.72
CA GLN A 113 13.26 -26.77 -5.04
C GLN A 113 13.98 -25.70 -5.87
N GLU A 114 14.31 -26.02 -7.12
CA GLU A 114 14.96 -25.08 -8.05
C GLU A 114 14.01 -23.95 -8.51
N ARG A 115 12.72 -24.26 -8.61
CA ARG A 115 11.71 -23.31 -9.10
C ARG A 115 10.83 -22.80 -7.96
N PRO A 116 10.54 -21.49 -7.92
CA PRO A 116 9.56 -20.96 -6.99
C PRO A 116 8.18 -21.56 -7.29
N VAL A 117 7.42 -21.84 -6.24
CA VAL A 117 6.02 -22.26 -6.31
C VAL A 117 5.13 -21.11 -5.87
N VAL A 118 3.92 -21.05 -6.42
CA VAL A 118 2.92 -20.08 -5.98
C VAL A 118 2.54 -20.40 -4.54
N SER A 119 2.57 -19.40 -3.67
CA SER A 119 2.11 -19.54 -2.29
C SER A 119 0.79 -18.83 -2.06
N ARG A 120 0.55 -17.71 -2.74
CA ARG A 120 -0.67 -16.91 -2.56
C ARG A 120 -1.06 -16.12 -3.82
N VAL A 121 -2.36 -16.00 -4.07
CA VAL A 121 -2.95 -15.16 -5.13
C VAL A 121 -3.92 -14.17 -4.51
N TRP A 122 -3.75 -12.89 -4.83
CA TRP A 122 -4.59 -11.79 -4.36
C TRP A 122 -5.45 -11.25 -5.48
N LEU A 123 -6.74 -11.06 -5.20
CA LEU A 123 -7.68 -10.33 -6.05
C LEU A 123 -8.07 -9.00 -5.40
N LEU A 124 -7.86 -7.90 -6.12
CA LEU A 124 -8.08 -6.52 -5.65
C LEU A 124 -9.20 -5.84 -6.45
N GLY A 125 -10.32 -5.52 -5.79
CA GLY A 125 -11.51 -4.94 -6.44
C GLY A 125 -11.31 -3.47 -6.85
N SER A 126 -12.05 -3.01 -7.86
CA SER A 126 -12.12 -1.58 -8.20
C SER A 126 -12.90 -0.84 -7.11
N GLY A 127 -12.20 -0.03 -6.32
CA GLY A 127 -12.75 0.61 -5.11
C GLY A 127 -12.00 0.24 -3.83
N VAL A 128 -11.02 -0.66 -3.92
CA VAL A 128 -10.08 -0.92 -2.83
C VAL A 128 -9.04 0.21 -2.84
N SER A 129 -9.11 1.07 -1.83
CA SER A 129 -7.98 1.93 -1.46
C SER A 129 -6.74 1.06 -1.31
N LEU A 130 -5.55 1.56 -1.65
CA LEU A 130 -4.28 0.83 -1.59
C LEU A 130 -3.89 0.29 -0.18
N SER A 131 -4.81 0.32 0.78
CA SER A 131 -4.74 -0.31 2.11
C SER A 131 -4.63 -1.84 2.08
N ALA A 132 -4.78 -2.50 0.92
CA ALA A 132 -4.73 -3.96 0.80
C ALA A 132 -3.67 -4.51 -0.15
N SER A 133 -2.65 -3.73 -0.53
CA SER A 133 -1.46 -4.26 -1.19
C SER A 133 -0.50 -4.85 -0.15
N PRO A 134 -0.25 -6.17 -0.12
CA PRO A 134 0.51 -6.84 0.93
C PRO A 134 1.97 -7.09 0.54
N ILE A 135 2.51 -6.39 -0.46
CA ILE A 135 3.96 -6.44 -0.79
C ILE A 135 4.83 -6.01 0.42
N ILE A 136 4.23 -5.47 1.49
CA ILE A 136 4.93 -4.96 2.67
C ILE A 136 4.92 -5.94 3.88
N ALA A 137 4.25 -7.09 3.81
CA ALA A 137 4.09 -7.97 4.98
C ALA A 137 5.14 -9.11 5.06
N GLU A 138 6.42 -8.78 5.16
CA GLU A 138 7.42 -9.67 5.77
C GLU A 138 8.44 -8.84 6.58
N GLY A 139 8.15 -8.68 7.89
CA GLY A 139 9.05 -8.13 8.90
C GLY A 139 8.94 -8.99 10.16
N GLN A 140 10.07 -9.44 10.68
CA GLN A 140 10.18 -10.45 11.74
C GLN A 140 9.94 -9.86 13.15
N GLY A 141 9.06 -10.48 13.93
CA GLY A 141 9.27 -10.83 15.35
C GLY A 141 9.64 -9.79 16.43
N GLY A 142 9.72 -8.49 16.14
CA GLY A 142 9.93 -7.41 17.12
C GLY A 142 8.92 -6.29 16.91
N ASP A 143 8.77 -5.38 17.89
CA ASP A 143 8.00 -4.15 17.67
C ASP A 143 8.72 -3.31 16.60
N GLU A 144 8.23 -3.39 15.37
CA GLU A 144 8.85 -2.80 14.17
C GLU A 144 9.07 -1.29 14.28
N LEU A 145 8.35 -0.62 15.19
CA LEU A 145 8.51 0.80 15.50
C LEU A 145 9.81 1.11 16.25
N THR A 146 10.46 0.08 16.81
CA THR A 146 11.71 0.16 17.57
C THR A 146 12.88 -0.54 16.88
N ASP A 147 12.67 -1.02 15.65
CA ASP A 147 13.69 -1.72 14.86
C ASP A 147 14.95 -0.84 14.67
N GLU A 148 16.14 -1.43 14.63
CA GLU A 148 17.39 -0.69 14.40
C GLU A 148 17.43 -0.08 12.98
N ASP A 149 16.82 -0.75 11.99
CA ASP A 149 16.71 -0.26 10.62
C ASP A 149 15.59 0.79 10.49
N GLY A 150 15.97 2.03 10.18
CA GLY A 150 15.04 3.12 9.93
C GLY A 150 14.04 2.81 8.81
N LYS A 151 14.41 2.01 7.80
CA LYS A 151 13.46 1.61 6.75
C LYS A 151 12.33 0.75 7.28
N VAL A 152 12.60 -0.11 8.27
CA VAL A 152 11.58 -0.95 8.91
C VAL A 152 10.67 -0.07 9.76
N ARG A 153 11.26 0.80 10.60
CA ARG A 153 10.49 1.74 11.43
C ARG A 153 9.55 2.60 10.61
N GLY A 154 10.04 3.27 9.58
CA GLY A 154 9.19 4.19 8.83
C GLY A 154 8.17 3.49 7.92
N LYS A 155 8.41 2.25 7.47
CA LYS A 155 7.36 1.40 6.89
C LYS A 155 6.28 1.03 7.91
N ALA A 156 6.64 0.79 9.16
CA ALA A 156 5.68 0.54 10.23
C ALA A 156 4.79 1.76 10.49
N LEU A 157 5.35 2.98 10.49
CA LEU A 157 4.58 4.22 10.61
C LEU A 157 3.54 4.39 9.49
N LEU A 158 3.91 4.09 8.24
CA LEU A 158 2.97 4.15 7.12
C LEU A 158 1.88 3.09 7.19
N ARG A 159 2.19 1.90 7.71
CA ARG A 159 1.17 0.87 7.98
C ARG A 159 0.21 1.31 9.06
N LEU A 160 0.69 1.90 10.15
CA LEU A 160 -0.16 2.45 11.21
C LEU A 160 -1.14 3.49 10.65
N ALA A 161 -0.66 4.43 9.84
CA ALA A 161 -1.53 5.43 9.22
C ALA A 161 -2.62 4.81 8.34
N ASN A 162 -2.30 3.75 7.60
CA ASN A 162 -3.25 3.06 6.70
C ASN A 162 -4.25 2.15 7.43
N GLN A 163 -3.96 1.72 8.66
CA GLN A 163 -4.85 0.87 9.46
C GLN A 163 -5.98 1.67 10.15
N GLY A 164 -5.86 3.00 10.18
CA GLY A 164 -6.84 3.91 10.77
C GLY A 164 -6.27 4.67 11.97
N ALA A 165 -6.57 5.97 12.03
CA ALA A 165 -6.06 6.84 13.07
C ALA A 165 -6.73 6.57 14.43
N THR A 166 -5.99 5.95 15.35
CA THR A 166 -6.29 5.92 16.78
C THR A 166 -5.44 6.96 17.52
N ALA A 167 -5.87 7.38 18.72
CA ALA A 167 -5.08 8.30 19.54
C ALA A 167 -3.65 7.79 19.80
N ASP A 168 -3.50 6.49 20.08
CA ASP A 168 -2.20 5.85 20.33
C ASP A 168 -1.32 5.84 19.07
N SER A 169 -1.90 5.52 17.91
CA SER A 169 -1.17 5.56 16.64
C SER A 169 -0.72 6.98 16.29
N LEU A 170 -1.56 7.98 16.59
CA LEU A 170 -1.25 9.38 16.33
C LEU A 170 -0.10 9.86 17.21
N GLU A 171 -0.14 9.56 18.51
CA GLU A 171 0.94 9.90 19.44
C GLU A 171 2.26 9.22 19.05
N THR A 172 2.19 7.96 18.62
CA THR A 172 3.36 7.20 18.15
C THR A 172 4.01 7.87 16.95
N VAL A 173 3.23 8.22 15.93
CA VAL A 173 3.75 8.86 14.71
C VAL A 173 4.24 10.29 14.99
N ILE A 174 3.56 11.06 15.85
CA ILE A 174 4.06 12.36 16.34
C ILE A 174 5.39 12.19 17.07
N GLY A 175 5.52 11.14 17.88
CA GLY A 175 6.74 10.80 18.60
C GLY A 175 7.91 10.57 17.64
N ALA A 176 7.69 9.76 16.60
CA ALA A 176 8.69 9.48 15.57
C ALA A 176 9.10 10.75 14.81
N LEU A 177 8.14 11.58 14.40
CA LEU A 177 8.42 12.86 13.72
C LEU A 177 9.33 13.78 14.55
N LYS A 178 9.16 13.80 15.87
CA LYS A 178 9.92 14.71 16.74
C LYS A 178 11.30 14.19 17.12
N ARG A 179 11.47 12.87 17.20
CA ARG A 179 12.57 12.26 17.97
C ARG A 179 13.37 11.21 17.20
N ASP A 180 12.89 10.69 16.07
CA ASP A 180 13.65 9.66 15.36
C ASP A 180 14.97 10.23 14.83
N PRO A 181 16.11 9.58 15.09
CA PRO A 181 17.40 10.06 14.62
C PRO A 181 17.51 10.06 13.09
N ASP A 182 16.80 9.16 12.41
CA ASP A 182 16.85 9.03 10.96
C ASP A 182 15.87 10.03 10.29
N PRO A 183 16.37 11.00 9.49
CA PRO A 183 15.52 11.93 8.77
C PRO A 183 14.57 11.25 7.77
N MET A 184 14.90 10.06 7.25
CA MET A 184 13.99 9.30 6.41
C MET A 184 12.77 8.82 7.20
N VAL A 185 12.96 8.38 8.44
CA VAL A 185 11.86 7.99 9.32
C VAL A 185 11.01 9.20 9.67
N ARG A 186 11.62 10.35 9.99
CA ARG A 186 10.86 11.59 10.24
C ARG A 186 10.08 12.05 9.02
N ASN A 187 10.64 11.93 7.82
CA ASN A 187 9.93 12.19 6.57
C ASN A 187 8.71 11.25 6.42
N GLN A 188 8.90 9.95 6.63
CA GLN A 188 7.80 8.98 6.58
C GLN A 188 6.75 9.21 7.68
N ALA A 189 7.16 9.68 8.86
CA ALA A 189 6.26 10.10 9.93
C ALA A 189 5.42 11.31 9.52
N ALA A 190 6.02 12.33 8.90
CA ALA A 190 5.27 13.47 8.37
C ALA A 190 4.26 13.05 7.30
N MET A 191 4.64 12.13 6.40
CA MET A 191 3.74 11.55 5.41
C MET A 191 2.59 10.77 6.06
N ALA A 192 2.89 9.94 7.06
CA ALA A 192 1.89 9.19 7.82
C ALA A 192 0.86 10.12 8.48
N LEU A 193 1.30 11.21 9.13
CA LEU A 193 0.38 12.19 9.74
C LEU A 193 -0.51 12.89 8.71
N GLY A 194 0.02 13.18 7.52
CA GLY A 194 -0.77 13.72 6.40
C GLY A 194 -1.85 12.76 5.93
N ILE A 195 -1.53 11.46 5.84
CA ILE A 195 -2.50 10.39 5.51
C ILE A 195 -3.57 10.27 6.59
N MET A 196 -3.18 10.37 7.87
CA MET A 196 -4.11 10.29 9.01
C MET A 196 -5.07 11.48 9.05
N GLY A 197 -4.65 12.66 8.59
CA GLY A 197 -5.52 13.82 8.45
C GLY A 197 -5.94 14.49 9.77
N ASP A 198 -5.40 14.06 10.92
CA ASP A 198 -5.81 14.59 12.23
C ASP A 198 -5.14 15.94 12.53
N SER A 199 -5.96 16.97 12.75
CA SER A 199 -5.53 18.31 13.14
C SER A 199 -4.69 18.38 14.43
N GLN A 200 -4.81 17.39 15.32
CA GLN A 200 -3.97 17.24 16.52
C GLN A 200 -2.47 17.10 16.18
N ALA A 201 -2.13 16.64 14.97
CA ALA A 201 -0.75 16.54 14.49
C ALA A 201 -0.14 17.88 14.08
N LEU A 202 -0.95 18.91 13.80
CA LEU A 202 -0.49 20.16 13.21
C LEU A 202 0.62 20.86 14.02
N PRO A 203 0.59 20.95 15.36
CA PRO A 203 1.69 21.56 16.10
C PRO A 203 3.04 20.87 15.87
N ALA A 204 3.04 19.53 15.75
CA ALA A 204 4.25 18.77 15.47
C ALA A 204 4.72 18.94 14.03
N LEU A 205 3.78 18.90 13.08
CA LEU A 205 4.06 19.12 11.66
C LEU A 205 4.56 20.53 11.37
N ILE A 206 4.00 21.55 12.02
CA ILE A 206 4.42 22.95 11.85
C ILE A 206 5.86 23.13 12.35
N SER A 207 6.22 22.57 13.51
CA SER A 207 7.61 22.61 13.98
C SER A 207 8.56 21.85 13.05
N ALA A 208 8.17 20.68 12.56
CA ALA A 208 8.98 19.95 11.57
C ALA A 208 9.12 20.70 10.23
N MET A 209 8.08 21.45 9.84
CA MET A 209 8.09 22.28 8.62
C MET A 209 9.06 23.45 8.72
N THR A 210 9.24 24.05 9.91
CA THR A 210 10.10 25.23 10.10
C THR A 210 11.50 24.88 10.59
N ASP A 211 11.60 23.90 11.49
CA ASP A 211 12.79 23.73 12.34
C ASP A 211 13.60 22.46 12.00
N ASP A 212 13.08 21.52 11.18
CA ASP A 212 13.83 20.30 10.87
C ASP A 212 15.09 20.62 10.05
N PRO A 213 16.26 20.08 10.44
CA PRO A 213 17.51 20.33 9.74
C PRO A 213 17.50 19.83 8.29
N HIS A 214 16.68 18.82 7.96
CA HIS A 214 16.62 18.25 6.62
C HIS A 214 15.44 18.81 5.81
N LEU A 215 15.79 19.44 4.68
CA LEU A 215 14.81 20.02 3.76
C LEU A 215 13.76 19.00 3.27
N THR A 216 14.12 17.73 3.11
CA THR A 216 13.17 16.67 2.71
C THR A 216 12.09 16.44 3.76
N VAL A 217 12.41 16.54 5.06
CA VAL A 217 11.43 16.46 6.14
C VAL A 217 10.56 17.70 6.15
N ARG A 218 11.17 18.89 6.03
CA ARG A 218 10.43 20.17 5.96
C ARG A 218 9.40 20.20 4.83
N ILE A 219 9.81 19.76 3.63
CA ILE A 219 8.92 19.68 2.46
C ILE A 219 7.76 18.70 2.70
N GLN A 220 8.04 17.52 3.25
CA GLN A 220 6.99 16.53 3.52
C GLN A 220 6.01 17.02 4.60
N ALA A 221 6.53 17.69 5.62
CA ALA A 221 5.72 18.34 6.64
C ALA A 221 4.85 19.47 6.03
N THR A 222 5.39 20.30 5.13
CA THR A 222 4.62 21.30 4.37
C THR A 222 3.45 20.67 3.62
N GLN A 223 3.70 19.55 2.91
CA GLN A 223 2.64 18.83 2.19
C GLN A 223 1.58 18.27 3.15
N ALA A 224 2.00 17.66 4.26
CA ALA A 224 1.09 17.12 5.27
C ALA A 224 0.23 18.21 5.93
N VAL A 225 0.82 19.38 6.26
CA VAL A 225 0.09 20.55 6.76
C VAL A 225 -0.94 21.02 5.73
N GLY A 226 -0.58 21.06 4.44
CA GLY A 226 -1.51 21.38 3.35
C GLY A 226 -2.60 20.32 3.13
N GLN A 227 -2.31 19.05 3.38
CA GLN A 227 -3.32 17.97 3.28
C GLN A 227 -4.35 18.05 4.42
N ILE A 228 -3.91 18.33 5.65
CA ILE A 228 -4.79 18.47 6.81
C ILE A 228 -5.64 19.75 6.69
N GLY A 229 -5.02 20.86 6.29
CA GLY A 229 -5.71 22.12 6.10
C GLY A 229 -6.23 22.75 7.40
N GLY A 230 -7.17 23.69 7.26
CA GLY A 230 -7.70 24.49 8.38
C GLY A 230 -6.91 25.77 8.65
N GLU A 231 -7.48 26.66 9.46
CA GLU A 231 -6.98 28.03 9.66
C GLU A 231 -5.52 28.07 10.16
N MET A 232 -5.19 27.17 11.09
CA MET A 232 -3.83 27.07 11.64
C MET A 232 -2.81 26.61 10.58
N ALA A 233 -3.19 25.65 9.73
CA ALA A 233 -2.35 25.19 8.62
C ALA A 233 -2.14 26.30 7.59
N ILE A 234 -3.21 26.98 7.19
CA ILE A 234 -3.17 28.09 6.22
C ILE A 234 -2.26 29.22 6.74
N ARG A 235 -2.38 29.59 8.01
CA ARG A 235 -1.52 30.60 8.63
C ARG A 235 -0.05 30.19 8.58
N ALA A 236 0.25 28.97 9.03
CA ALA A 236 1.64 28.48 9.06
C ALA A 236 2.25 28.36 7.66
N LEU A 237 1.49 27.87 6.67
CA LEU A 237 1.91 27.83 5.28
C LEU A 237 2.13 29.25 4.74
N GLY A 238 1.24 30.20 5.03
CA GLY A 238 1.40 31.60 4.65
C GLY A 238 2.72 32.21 5.11
N GLU A 239 3.10 31.98 6.37
CA GLU A 239 4.38 32.44 6.91
C GLU A 239 5.57 31.83 6.15
N VAL A 240 5.55 30.53 5.86
CA VAL A 240 6.61 29.87 5.07
C VAL A 240 6.68 30.42 3.65
N LEU A 241 5.54 30.69 3.01
CA LEU A 241 5.53 31.25 1.66
C LEU A 241 6.17 32.65 1.63
N ILE A 242 5.88 33.50 2.61
CA ILE A 242 6.32 34.90 2.61
C ILE A 242 7.74 35.08 3.17
N TYR A 243 8.08 34.37 4.24
CA TYR A 243 9.33 34.59 4.99
C TYR A 243 10.31 33.41 4.90
N GLY A 244 9.91 32.30 4.29
CA GLY A 244 10.79 31.14 4.11
C GLY A 244 12.04 31.50 3.29
N ASP A 245 13.16 30.88 3.65
CA ASP A 245 14.44 31.05 2.96
C ASP A 245 14.58 30.08 1.78
N ASN A 246 13.99 28.88 1.90
CA ASN A 246 14.13 27.83 0.91
C ASN A 246 13.08 27.95 -0.21
N LYS A 247 13.53 28.38 -1.39
CA LYS A 247 12.71 28.52 -2.59
C LYS A 247 11.88 27.27 -2.92
N ARG A 248 12.45 26.07 -2.86
CA ARG A 248 11.73 24.82 -3.19
C ARG A 248 10.57 24.59 -2.23
N GLN A 249 10.79 24.82 -0.94
CA GLN A 249 9.74 24.71 0.07
C GLN A 249 8.65 25.76 -0.18
N ARG A 250 9.00 27.02 -0.44
CA ARG A 250 8.04 28.10 -0.75
C ARG A 250 7.15 27.78 -1.96
N ILE A 251 7.70 27.20 -3.03
CA ILE A 251 6.92 26.75 -4.20
C ILE A 251 5.86 25.72 -3.78
N ILE A 252 6.27 24.70 -3.03
CA ILE A 252 5.35 23.65 -2.55
C ILE A 252 4.30 24.23 -1.60
N THR A 253 4.68 25.21 -0.80
CA THR A 253 3.76 25.96 0.07
C THR A 253 2.73 26.75 -0.74
N ALA A 254 3.13 27.44 -1.82
CA ALA A 254 2.21 28.14 -2.72
C ALA A 254 1.18 27.17 -3.31
N TRP A 255 1.63 26.02 -3.81
CA TRP A 255 0.73 24.99 -4.34
C TRP A 255 -0.20 24.41 -3.25
N SER A 256 0.31 24.25 -2.04
CA SER A 256 -0.48 23.76 -0.90
C SER A 256 -1.57 24.76 -0.50
N LEU A 257 -1.26 26.06 -0.49
CA LEU A 257 -2.20 27.15 -0.24
C LEU A 257 -3.23 27.30 -1.36
N ALA A 258 -2.83 27.16 -2.63
CA ALA A 258 -3.75 27.23 -3.77
C ALA A 258 -4.85 26.15 -3.71
N ARG A 259 -4.60 25.04 -3.02
CA ARG A 259 -5.59 23.98 -2.76
C ARG A 259 -6.56 24.31 -1.62
N GLN A 260 -6.18 25.21 -0.72
CA GLN A 260 -7.03 25.66 0.37
C GLN A 260 -7.91 26.80 -0.18
N ASP A 261 -9.05 26.47 -0.79
CA ASP A 261 -9.96 27.45 -1.41
C ASP A 261 -10.63 28.38 -0.38
N THR A 262 -9.84 29.26 0.22
CA THR A 262 -10.19 30.15 1.34
C THR A 262 -9.63 31.54 1.10
N ASP A 263 -10.35 32.57 1.56
CA ASP A 263 -9.91 33.96 1.39
C ASP A 263 -8.58 34.25 2.08
N GLN A 264 -8.31 33.59 3.20
CA GLN A 264 -7.03 33.72 3.90
C GLN A 264 -5.87 33.16 3.07
N ALA A 265 -6.04 31.98 2.46
CA ALA A 265 -5.00 31.42 1.59
C ALA A 265 -4.79 32.28 0.35
N ARG A 266 -5.88 32.78 -0.27
CA ARG A 266 -5.81 33.73 -1.38
C ARG A 266 -5.04 35.01 -1.03
N ALA A 267 -5.26 35.57 0.17
CA ALA A 267 -4.52 36.75 0.61
C ALA A 267 -3.00 36.53 0.70
N TYR A 268 -2.56 35.33 1.12
CA TYR A 268 -1.13 34.98 1.11
C TYR A 268 -0.60 34.81 -0.33
N LEU A 269 -1.37 34.20 -1.22
CA LEU A 269 -1.01 34.02 -2.63
C LEU A 269 -0.91 35.37 -3.35
N ASP A 270 -1.88 36.27 -3.17
CA ASP A 270 -1.87 37.62 -3.77
C ASP A 270 -0.65 38.42 -3.34
N ARG A 271 -0.23 38.26 -2.08
CA ARG A 271 1.02 38.88 -1.59
C ARG A 271 2.24 38.28 -2.28
N ALA A 272 2.29 36.96 -2.44
CA ALA A 272 3.38 36.24 -3.11
C ALA A 272 3.39 36.40 -4.65
N ALA A 273 2.30 36.86 -5.26
CA ALA A 273 2.27 37.18 -6.69
C ALA A 273 3.25 38.31 -7.07
N ASN A 274 3.64 39.14 -6.10
CA ASN A 274 4.64 40.19 -6.26
C ASN A 274 6.02 39.80 -5.68
N ASP A 275 6.29 38.51 -5.46
CA ASP A 275 7.56 38.05 -4.91
C ASP A 275 8.74 38.48 -5.80
N PRO A 276 9.91 38.85 -5.24
CA PRO A 276 11.10 39.13 -6.06
C PRO A 276 11.54 37.92 -6.91
N ASP A 277 11.33 36.69 -6.43
CA ASP A 277 11.70 35.49 -7.17
C ASP A 277 10.64 35.13 -8.23
N LYS A 278 11.08 35.04 -9.50
CA LYS A 278 10.19 34.71 -10.62
C LYS A 278 9.52 33.35 -10.46
N GLN A 279 10.23 32.33 -9.96
CA GLN A 279 9.69 30.98 -9.83
C GLN A 279 8.58 30.93 -8.77
N ILE A 280 8.65 31.79 -7.75
CA ILE A 280 7.58 31.94 -6.76
C ILE A 280 6.36 32.60 -7.38
N ARG A 281 6.55 33.68 -8.15
CA ARG A 281 5.45 34.32 -8.89
C ARG A 281 4.77 33.34 -9.84
N ASP A 282 5.56 32.61 -10.64
CA ASP A 282 5.04 31.61 -11.59
C ASP A 282 4.26 30.51 -10.85
N ALA A 283 4.78 30.00 -9.73
CA ALA A 283 4.13 28.96 -8.94
C ALA A 283 2.79 29.39 -8.31
N VAL A 284 2.61 30.68 -8.03
CA VAL A 284 1.35 31.25 -7.53
C VAL A 284 0.33 31.44 -8.65
N LEU A 285 0.77 31.88 -9.83
CA LEU A 285 -0.09 32.21 -10.97
C LEU A 285 -0.58 30.98 -11.74
N ASP A 286 0.28 29.96 -11.87
CA ASP A 286 -0.01 28.72 -12.58
C ASP A 286 0.31 27.51 -11.70
N PRO A 287 -0.47 27.30 -10.61
CA PRO A 287 -0.33 26.08 -9.82
C PRO A 287 -0.71 24.89 -10.71
N PRO A 288 0.02 23.76 -10.63
CA PRO A 288 -0.20 22.62 -11.52
C PRO A 288 -1.67 22.19 -11.51
N THR A 289 -2.32 22.28 -12.67
CA THR A 289 -3.67 21.75 -12.89
C THR A 289 -3.65 20.23 -12.75
N LEU A 290 -4.50 19.69 -11.89
CA LEU A 290 -4.59 18.28 -11.52
C LEU A 290 -4.66 17.34 -12.74
N VAL A 291 -3.57 16.61 -13.00
CA VAL A 291 -3.61 15.18 -13.34
C VAL A 291 -2.64 14.48 -12.40
N GLU A 292 -3.18 13.48 -11.73
CA GLU A 292 -2.54 12.50 -10.85
C GLU A 292 -2.10 12.97 -9.46
N GLN A 293 -2.73 12.34 -8.47
CA GLN A 293 -2.23 12.26 -7.12
C GLN A 293 -0.75 11.82 -7.15
N PRO A 294 0.12 12.33 -6.27
CA PRO A 294 1.49 11.84 -6.14
C PRO A 294 1.54 10.46 -5.43
N ASN A 295 0.62 9.57 -5.79
CA ASN A 295 0.58 8.19 -5.35
C ASN A 295 1.04 7.27 -6.50
N SER A 296 2.12 7.65 -7.17
CA SER A 296 3.02 6.72 -7.84
C SER A 296 4.36 6.87 -7.13
N GLY A 297 4.74 5.89 -6.32
CA GLY A 297 5.98 5.90 -5.52
C GLY A 297 7.26 5.93 -6.36
N LEU A 298 7.50 7.04 -7.05
CA LEU A 298 8.72 7.34 -7.78
C LEU A 298 9.34 8.61 -7.18
N PRO A 299 10.68 8.67 -7.07
CA PRO A 299 11.35 9.90 -6.71
C PRO A 299 11.00 10.96 -7.77
N PHE A 300 10.54 12.12 -7.31
CA PHE A 300 10.31 13.28 -8.15
C PHE A 300 11.65 13.68 -8.77
N SER A 301 11.87 13.34 -10.04
CA SER A 301 12.96 13.91 -10.84
C SER A 301 12.65 15.39 -11.02
N GLY A 302 13.32 16.24 -10.25
CA GLY A 302 13.30 17.68 -10.47
C GLY A 302 13.85 18.04 -11.86
N PRO A 303 13.64 19.26 -12.35
CA PRO A 303 14.31 19.72 -13.55
C PRO A 303 15.82 19.54 -13.34
N GLU A 304 16.46 18.88 -14.29
CA GLU A 304 17.90 18.67 -14.32
C GLU A 304 18.59 20.00 -14.02
N ALA A 305 19.59 19.94 -13.14
CA ALA A 305 20.52 21.03 -12.96
C ALA A 305 21.25 21.25 -14.30
N THR A 306 20.74 22.18 -15.10
CA THR A 306 21.55 22.85 -16.12
C THR A 306 22.24 24.02 -15.45
N GLU A 307 23.56 23.83 -15.26
CA GLU A 307 24.67 24.79 -15.08
C GLU A 307 24.38 26.19 -14.51
#